data_AF-A0A0V0GJ50-F1
#
_entry.id   AF-A0A0V0GJ50-F1
#
_cell.length_a   1.000
_cell.length_b   1.000
_cell.length_c   1.000
_cell.angle_alpha   90.00
_cell.angle_beta   90.00
_cell.angle_gamma   90.00
#
_symmetry.space_group_name_H-M   'P 1'
#
loop_
_entity.id
_entity.type
_entity.pdbx_description
1 polymer ?
#
loop_
_entity_poly.entity_id
_entity_poly.type
_entity_poly.pdbx_seq_one_letter_code
_entity_poly.pdbx_strand_id
1 'polypeptide(L)'
;MLLLCVHRLGYVLPVEICVNIISLSAGPISGGRSTYARKRRARSIGRCWRCYRVYPPICNSKCDNRTCRPGISPNYKVVTFIRGWSN
;
A
#
# COMPACT_ATOMS: atom_id res chain seq x y z
N MET A 1 21.87 -13.87 -7.61
CA MET A 1 22.32 -14.01 -6.21
C MET A 1 21.56 -15.10 -5.45
N LEU A 2 20.23 -15.19 -5.52
CA LEU A 2 19.45 -16.26 -4.87
C LEU A 2 19.81 -17.69 -5.35
N LEU A 3 19.96 -17.89 -6.67
CA LEU A 3 20.25 -19.21 -7.27
C LEU A 3 21.55 -19.85 -6.75
N LEU A 4 22.61 -19.05 -6.54
CA LEU A 4 23.91 -19.54 -6.05
C LEU A 4 23.83 -20.00 -4.57
N CYS A 5 22.98 -19.38 -3.76
CA CYS A 5 22.79 -19.77 -2.35
C CYS A 5 22.05 -21.11 -2.22
N VAL A 6 21.08 -21.39 -3.11
CA VAL A 6 20.29 -22.63 -3.04
C VAL A 6 21.10 -23.84 -3.52
N HIS A 7 21.92 -23.65 -4.55
CA HIS A 7 22.81 -24.71 -5.07
C HIS A 7 23.88 -25.13 -4.04
N ARG A 8 24.34 -24.20 -3.19
CA ARG A 8 25.32 -24.45 -2.12
C ARG A 8 24.74 -25.25 -0.95
N LEU A 9 23.42 -25.24 -0.76
CA LEU A 9 22.72 -25.95 0.31
C LEU A 9 22.20 -27.34 -0.14
N GLY A 10 22.46 -27.76 -1.39
CA GLY A 10 22.06 -29.07 -1.92
C GLY A 10 20.56 -29.18 -2.25
N TYR A 11 19.82 -28.08 -2.22
CA TYR A 11 18.40 -28.06 -2.59
C TYR A 11 18.23 -27.70 -4.06
N VAL A 12 17.43 -28.48 -4.79
CA VAL A 12 16.96 -28.12 -6.12
C VAL A 12 15.80 -27.15 -5.94
N LEU A 13 15.99 -25.86 -6.23
CA LEU A 13 14.89 -24.90 -6.22
C LEU A 13 14.10 -25.05 -7.54
N PRO A 14 12.81 -25.43 -7.50
CA PRO A 14 12.00 -25.48 -8.70
C PRO A 14 11.61 -24.05 -9.10
N VAL A 15 12.50 -23.39 -9.85
CA VAL A 15 12.35 -21.99 -10.31
C VAL A 15 10.99 -21.78 -10.98
N GLU A 16 10.56 -22.74 -11.80
CA GLU A 16 9.26 -22.75 -12.47
C GLU A 16 8.08 -22.61 -11.50
N ILE A 17 8.13 -23.32 -10.36
CA ILE A 17 7.09 -23.25 -9.32
C ILE A 17 7.12 -21.87 -8.66
N CYS A 18 8.30 -21.33 -8.37
CA CYS A 18 8.41 -19.98 -7.80
C CYS A 18 7.84 -18.91 -8.75
N VAL A 19 8.15 -18.99 -10.04
CA VAL A 19 7.63 -18.08 -11.07
C VAL A 19 6.11 -18.23 -11.19
N ASN A 20 5.59 -19.46 -11.16
CA ASN A 20 4.15 -19.71 -11.22
C ASN A 20 3.42 -19.13 -10.00
N ILE A 21 3.95 -19.34 -8.79
CA ILE A 21 3.42 -18.74 -7.55
C ILE A 21 3.41 -17.21 -7.66
N ILE A 22 4.51 -16.60 -8.11
CA ILE A 22 4.59 -15.13 -8.27
C ILE A 22 3.52 -14.66 -9.26
N SER A 23 3.38 -15.33 -10.39
CA SER A 23 2.40 -15.01 -11.45
C SER A 23 0.96 -15.09 -10.95
N LEU A 24 0.63 -16.12 -10.16
CA LEU A 24 -0.69 -16.29 -9.53
C LEU A 24 -0.92 -15.31 -8.37
N SER A 25 0.14 -14.94 -7.65
CA SER A 25 0.08 -14.01 -6.52
C SER A 25 0.03 -12.53 -6.94
N ALA A 26 0.30 -12.22 -8.22
CA ALA A 26 0.24 -10.88 -8.78
C ALA A 26 -1.19 -10.31 -8.92
N GLY A 27 -2.16 -10.87 -8.18
CA GLY A 27 -3.47 -10.26 -7.98
C GLY A 27 -3.33 -8.81 -7.49
N PRO A 28 -4.36 -7.96 -7.68
CA PRO A 28 -4.23 -6.52 -7.60
C PRO A 28 -3.67 -6.06 -6.24
N ILE A 29 -2.37 -5.71 -6.22
CA ILE A 29 -1.62 -5.21 -5.06
C ILE A 29 -2.29 -3.96 -4.44
N SER A 30 -3.16 -3.31 -5.20
CA SER A 30 -3.86 -2.06 -4.90
C SER A 30 -5.28 -2.21 -4.33
N GLY A 31 -5.90 -3.40 -4.35
CA GLY A 31 -7.32 -3.59 -3.99
C GLY A 31 -7.62 -3.77 -2.50
N GLY A 32 -6.60 -4.03 -1.68
CA GLY A 32 -6.80 -4.36 -0.27
C GLY A 32 -7.48 -3.25 0.55
N ARG A 33 -8.45 -3.63 1.38
CA ARG A 33 -9.12 -2.74 2.36
C ARG A 33 -8.37 -2.64 3.70
N SER A 34 -7.28 -3.39 3.85
CA SER A 34 -6.49 -3.43 5.08
C SER A 34 -5.88 -2.08 5.43
N THR A 35 -5.63 -1.84 6.72
CA THR A 35 -4.96 -0.61 7.19
C THR A 35 -3.62 -0.39 6.51
N TYR A 36 -2.88 -1.48 6.23
CA TYR A 36 -1.62 -1.42 5.49
C TYR A 36 -1.82 -0.91 4.05
N ALA A 37 -2.79 -1.44 3.32
CA ALA A 37 -3.09 -1.01 1.96
C ALA A 37 -3.58 0.46 1.90
N ARG A 38 -4.40 0.88 2.87
CA ARG A 38 -4.83 2.29 3.00
C ARG A 38 -3.65 3.22 3.26
N LYS A 39 -2.73 2.84 4.17
CA LYS A 39 -1.50 3.60 4.46
C LYS A 39 -0.63 3.75 3.21
N ARG A 40 -0.45 2.67 2.44
CA ARG A 40 0.35 2.68 1.21
C ARG A 40 -0.22 3.62 0.15
N ARG A 41 -1.54 3.54 -0.09
CA ARG A 41 -2.24 4.40 -1.05
C ARG A 41 -2.25 5.86 -0.64
N ALA A 42 -2.40 6.16 0.65
CA ALA A 42 -2.31 7.54 1.10
C ALA A 42 -0.90 8.12 0.88
N ARG A 43 0.16 7.34 1.13
CA ARG A 43 1.55 7.75 0.88
C ARG A 43 1.83 7.99 -0.60
N SER A 44 1.27 7.18 -1.50
CA SER A 44 1.51 7.33 -2.96
C SER A 44 0.96 8.64 -3.52
N ILE A 45 0.02 9.30 -2.83
CA ILE A 45 -0.53 10.61 -3.22
C ILE A 45 -0.17 11.74 -2.23
N GLY A 46 0.76 11.52 -1.30
CA GLY A 46 1.20 12.53 -0.33
C GLY A 46 0.11 12.96 0.67
N ARG A 47 -0.70 12.00 1.14
CA ARG A 47 -1.84 12.25 2.02
C ARG A 47 -1.80 11.39 3.28
N CYS A 48 -2.48 11.84 4.32
CA CYS A 48 -2.72 11.04 5.52
C CYS A 48 -3.86 10.03 5.29
N TRP A 49 -3.65 8.78 5.69
CA TRP A 49 -4.64 7.71 5.55
C TRP A 49 -5.85 7.83 6.50
N ARG A 50 -5.72 8.67 7.55
CA ARG A 50 -6.77 8.91 8.57
C ARG A 50 -7.68 10.07 8.18
N CYS A 51 -7.09 11.26 8.03
CA CYS A 51 -7.82 12.51 7.81
C CYS A 51 -7.83 13.00 6.35
N TYR A 52 -7.11 12.32 5.44
CA TYR A 52 -7.06 12.61 4.01
C TYR A 52 -6.48 13.99 3.64
N ARG A 53 -5.91 14.71 4.60
CA ARG A 53 -5.16 15.97 4.37
C ARG A 53 -3.77 15.69 3.83
N VAL A 54 -3.15 16.71 3.22
CA VAL A 54 -1.75 16.68 2.74
C VAL A 54 -0.82 16.33 3.90
N TYR A 55 0.06 15.37 3.67
CA TYR A 55 1.13 14.97 4.60
C TYR A 55 2.34 14.44 3.81
N PRO A 56 3.56 14.97 4.02
CA PRO A 56 3.97 15.97 5.03
C PRO A 56 3.26 17.32 4.86
N PRO A 57 2.95 18.04 5.95
CA PRO A 57 2.20 19.29 5.88
C PRO A 57 3.06 20.39 5.24
N ILE A 58 2.53 21.05 4.20
CA ILE A 58 3.26 22.12 3.50
C ILE A 58 3.03 23.49 4.18
N CYS A 59 1.83 23.73 4.71
CA CYS A 59 1.51 24.93 5.51
C CYS A 59 0.25 24.71 6.37
N ASN A 60 0.29 25.07 7.67
CA ASN A 60 -0.85 25.11 8.63
C ASN A 60 -1.85 23.94 8.60
N SER A 61 -1.40 22.75 8.20
CA SER A 61 -2.27 21.56 8.16
C SER A 61 -2.47 21.04 9.58
N LYS A 62 -3.74 20.89 9.99
CA LYS A 62 -4.14 20.29 11.27
C LYS A 62 -3.94 18.75 11.30
N CYS A 63 -2.99 18.21 10.53
CA CYS A 63 -2.74 16.78 10.42
C CYS A 63 -1.49 16.40 11.22
N ASP A 64 -1.68 15.64 12.29
CA ASP A 64 -0.61 15.08 13.13
C ASP A 64 -0.14 13.68 12.68
N ASN A 65 -0.80 13.08 11.68
CA ASN A 65 -0.60 11.70 11.21
C ASN A 65 -0.70 10.60 12.30
N ARG A 66 -1.16 10.94 13.51
CA ARG A 66 -1.25 10.04 14.67
C ARG A 66 -2.69 9.87 15.12
N THR A 67 -3.37 10.96 15.47
CA THR A 67 -4.71 10.97 16.06
C THR A 67 -5.75 11.71 15.21
N CYS A 68 -5.32 12.40 14.15
CA CYS A 68 -6.18 13.18 13.28
C CYS A 68 -7.40 12.40 12.76
N ARG A 69 -8.48 13.15 12.58
CA ARG A 69 -9.77 12.70 12.06
C ARG A 69 -10.13 13.46 10.77
N PRO A 70 -10.94 12.86 9.88
CA PRO A 70 -11.49 13.58 8.73
C PRO A 70 -12.25 14.83 9.18
N GLY A 71 -12.19 15.90 8.38
CA GLY A 71 -13.09 17.05 8.55
C GLY A 71 -14.52 16.72 8.10
N ILE A 72 -15.41 17.71 8.19
CA ILE A 72 -16.83 17.57 7.79
C ILE A 72 -16.96 17.28 6.29
N SER A 73 -16.15 17.92 5.45
CA SER A 73 -16.18 17.81 3.98
C SER A 73 -14.83 17.38 3.41
N PRO A 74 -14.40 16.11 3.58
CA PRO A 74 -13.18 15.62 2.97
C PRO A 74 -13.38 15.46 1.45
N ASN A 75 -12.31 15.60 0.67
CA ASN A 75 -12.35 15.33 -0.77
C ASN A 75 -12.71 13.85 -1.02
N TYR A 76 -13.93 13.62 -1.50
CA TYR A 76 -14.48 12.27 -1.65
C TYR A 76 -13.64 11.39 -2.59
N LYS A 77 -13.11 11.95 -3.69
CA LYS A 77 -12.23 11.21 -4.62
C LYS A 77 -11.01 10.63 -3.89
N VAL A 78 -10.41 11.42 -3.00
CA VAL A 78 -9.27 10.99 -2.17
C VAL A 78 -9.69 9.92 -1.16
N VAL A 79 -10.85 10.08 -0.52
CA VAL A 79 -11.38 9.09 0.43
C VAL A 79 -11.61 7.74 -0.27
N THR A 80 -12.28 7.76 -1.41
CA THR A 80 -12.61 6.59 -2.24
C THR A 80 -11.33 5.89 -2.71
N PHE A 81 -10.37 6.66 -3.23
CA PHE A 81 -9.06 6.14 -3.63
C PHE A 81 -8.26 5.54 -2.47
N ILE A 82 -8.31 6.13 -1.26
CA ILE A 82 -7.58 5.60 -0.08
C ILE A 82 -8.31 4.43 0.57
N ARG A 83 -9.64 4.37 0.52
CA ARG A 83 -10.44 3.27 1.09
C ARG A 83 -10.47 2.05 0.17
N GLY A 84 -10.41 2.26 -1.14
CA GLY A 84 -10.28 1.17 -2.13
C GLY A 84 -11.64 0.73 -2.60
N TRP A 85 -12.53 1.71 -2.68
CA TRP A 85 -13.79 1.56 -3.35
C TRP A 85 -13.49 1.93 -4.79
N SER A 86 -13.46 0.93 -5.66
CA SER A 86 -13.69 1.20 -7.09
C SER A 86 -15.21 1.20 -7.24
N ASN A 87 -15.73 2.24 -7.89
CA ASN A 87 -16.94 2.05 -8.68
C ASN A 87 -16.60 1.13 -9.87
#